data_AF-A0A235BPI6-F1
#
_entry.id   AF-A0A235BPI6-F1
#
_cell.length_a   1.000
_cell.length_b   1.000
_cell.length_c   1.000
_cell.angle_alpha   90.00
_cell.angle_beta   90.00
_cell.angle_gamma   90.00
#
_symmetry.space_group_name_H-M   'P 1'
#
loop_
_entity.id
_entity.type
_entity.pdbx_description
1 polymer ?
#
loop_
_entity_poly.entity_id
_entity_poly.type
_entity_poly.pdbx_seq_one_letter_code
_entity_poly.pdbx_strand_id
1 'polypeptide(L)'
;MKCSRIRRRLSAFLDGEVSEEEKRQILEHLKSCPDCQGELETLHQLSDSLDYFEEIEPSPYFMIRLKQRIAEREARSPIRFPFLQWTRRVAVPVGATALVIFSIFLGGRLGNAIYQAKAESESRLDTEFAELLCVNSLNDFSSGSLSDVYNDLLTGEGE
;
A
#
# COMPACT_ATOMS: atom_id res chain seq x y z
N MET A 1 -4.35 1.90 -55.44
CA MET A 1 -4.87 2.55 -54.21
C MET A 1 -5.84 3.67 -54.56
N LYS A 2 -6.71 4.09 -53.64
CA LYS A 2 -7.57 5.27 -53.81
C LYS A 2 -6.75 6.55 -53.63
N CYS A 3 -6.93 7.55 -54.50
CA CYS A 3 -6.20 8.82 -54.43
C CYS A 3 -6.32 9.46 -53.04
N SER A 4 -7.51 9.46 -52.42
CA SER A 4 -7.72 10.01 -51.08
C SER A 4 -6.81 9.43 -49.99
N ARG A 5 -6.41 8.17 -50.09
CA ARG A 5 -5.48 7.54 -49.15
C ARG A 5 -4.04 7.96 -49.43
N ILE A 6 -3.67 8.10 -50.70
CA ILE A 6 -2.33 8.52 -51.12
C ILE A 6 -2.09 9.97 -50.69
N ARG A 7 -3.02 10.87 -51.00
CA ARG A 7 -2.92 12.30 -50.66
C ARG A 7 -2.67 12.54 -49.18
N ARG A 8 -3.37 11.80 -48.30
CA ARG A 8 -3.15 11.85 -46.83
C ARG A 8 -1.77 11.37 -46.36
N ARG A 9 -1.05 10.63 -47.21
CA ARG A 9 0.25 10.03 -46.91
C ARG A 9 1.41 10.75 -47.62
N LEU A 10 1.16 11.71 -48.51
CA LEU A 10 2.21 12.38 -49.27
C LEU A 10 3.18 13.18 -48.38
N SER A 11 2.70 13.88 -47.34
CA SER A 11 3.58 14.57 -46.37
C SER A 11 4.49 13.59 -45.65
N ALA A 12 3.92 12.56 -45.00
CA ALA A 12 4.71 11.53 -44.34
C ALA A 12 5.68 10.80 -45.29
N PHE A 13 5.33 10.69 -46.58
CA PHE A 13 6.22 10.15 -47.61
C PHE A 13 7.42 11.08 -47.90
N LEU A 14 7.19 12.39 -47.99
CA LEU A 14 8.26 13.40 -48.12
C LEU A 14 9.18 13.40 -46.90
N ASP A 15 8.60 13.30 -45.70
CA ASP A 15 9.33 13.29 -44.42
C ASP A 15 10.05 11.95 -44.13
N GLY A 16 9.87 10.93 -44.97
CA GLY A 16 10.46 9.60 -44.79
C GLY A 16 9.81 8.76 -43.67
N GLU A 17 8.61 9.13 -43.21
CA GLU A 17 7.87 8.51 -42.10
C GLU A 17 6.88 7.41 -42.54
N VAL A 18 7.00 6.92 -43.78
CA VAL A 18 6.18 5.79 -44.28
C VAL A 18 6.96 4.48 -44.24
N SER A 19 6.24 3.36 -44.05
CA SER A 19 6.86 2.04 -44.16
C SER A 19 7.32 1.75 -45.60
N GLU A 20 8.32 0.88 -45.78
CA GLU A 20 8.82 0.51 -47.11
C GLU A 20 7.73 -0.06 -48.03
N GLU A 21 6.78 -0.82 -47.48
CA GLU A 21 5.65 -1.34 -48.24
C GLU A 21 4.68 -0.22 -48.68
N GLU A 22 4.39 0.74 -47.81
CA GLU A 22 3.59 1.92 -48.18
C GLU A 22 4.30 2.79 -49.21
N LYS A 23 5.63 2.97 -49.07
CA LYS A 23 6.47 3.70 -50.02
C LYS A 23 6.36 3.13 -51.42
N ARG A 24 6.46 1.79 -51.55
CA ARG A 24 6.31 1.09 -52.83
C ARG A 24 4.94 1.32 -53.45
N GLN A 25 3.87 1.20 -52.66
CA GLN A 25 2.50 1.40 -53.13
C GLN A 25 2.22 2.86 -53.54
N ILE A 26 2.81 3.83 -52.84
CA ILE A 26 2.72 5.26 -53.18
C ILE A 26 3.44 5.53 -54.50
N LEU A 27 4.68 5.05 -54.66
CA LEU A 27 5.46 5.21 -55.89
C LEU A 27 4.76 4.58 -57.10
N GLU A 28 4.15 3.41 -56.93
CA GLU A 28 3.36 2.76 -57.98
C GLU A 28 2.15 3.61 -58.38
N HIS A 29 1.44 4.19 -57.41
CA HIS A 29 0.30 5.06 -57.70
C HIS A 29 0.72 6.35 -58.42
N LEU A 30 1.81 6.99 -57.98
CA LEU A 30 2.32 8.24 -58.58
C LEU A 30 2.70 8.08 -60.05
N LYS A 31 3.17 6.88 -60.47
CA LYS A 31 3.44 6.58 -61.89
C LYS A 31 2.19 6.60 -62.77
N SER A 32 1.01 6.42 -62.18
CA SER A 32 -0.26 6.24 -62.90
C SER A 32 -1.27 7.37 -62.69
N CYS A 33 -1.05 8.26 -61.72
CA CYS A 33 -2.00 9.30 -61.33
C CYS A 33 -1.35 10.69 -61.35
N PRO A 34 -1.59 11.50 -62.40
CA PRO A 34 -0.99 12.83 -62.51
C PRO A 34 -1.50 13.79 -61.43
N ASP A 35 -2.74 13.65 -60.95
CA ASP A 35 -3.28 14.50 -59.89
C ASP A 35 -2.50 14.35 -58.57
N CYS A 36 -2.15 13.11 -58.19
CA CYS A 36 -1.38 12.86 -56.97
C CYS A 36 0.09 13.25 -57.15
N GLN A 37 0.61 13.18 -58.38
CA GLN A 37 1.96 13.67 -58.69
C GLN A 37 2.03 15.20 -58.57
N GLY A 38 1.03 15.92 -59.09
CA GLY A 38 0.94 17.37 -58.94
C GLY A 38 0.83 17.80 -57.47
N GLU A 39 0.04 17.09 -56.65
CA GLU A 39 -0.01 17.37 -55.22
C GLU A 39 1.33 17.15 -54.52
N LEU A 40 2.06 16.07 -54.86
CA LEU A 40 3.39 15.83 -54.31
C LEU A 40 4.37 16.96 -54.67
N GLU A 41 4.32 17.44 -55.91
CA GLU A 41 5.16 18.54 -56.38
C GLU A 41 4.82 19.86 -55.68
N THR A 42 3.53 20.15 -55.44
CA THR A 42 3.13 21.33 -54.64
C THR A 42 3.64 21.26 -53.20
N LEU A 43 3.62 20.08 -52.57
CA LEU A 43 4.16 19.90 -51.22
C LEU A 43 5.68 20.07 -51.20
N HIS A 44 6.39 19.56 -52.21
CA HIS A 44 7.84 19.74 -52.34
C HIS A 44 8.22 21.21 -52.49
N GLN A 45 7.53 21.95 -53.37
CA GLN A 45 7.76 23.40 -53.54
C GLN A 45 7.50 24.19 -52.26
N LEU A 46 6.46 23.83 -51.49
CA LEU A 46 6.20 24.44 -50.19
C LEU A 46 7.33 24.14 -49.21
N SER A 47 7.80 22.89 -49.15
CA SER A 47 8.94 22.50 -48.30
C SER A 47 10.22 23.27 -48.66
N ASP A 48 10.56 23.35 -49.94
CA ASP A 48 11.75 24.08 -50.43
C ASP A 48 11.65 25.58 -50.12
N SER A 49 10.45 26.16 -50.18
CA SER A 49 10.25 27.57 -49.84
C SER A 49 10.47 27.88 -48.36
N LEU A 50 10.27 26.89 -47.49
CA LEU A 50 10.55 26.99 -46.06
C LEU A 50 12.04 26.78 -45.76
N ASP A 51 12.77 26.08 -46.61
CA ASP A 51 14.22 25.86 -46.43
C ASP A 51 15.06 27.14 -46.65
N TYR A 52 14.42 28.23 -47.10
CA TYR A 52 15.04 29.56 -47.19
C TYR A 52 15.23 30.24 -45.81
N PHE A 53 14.61 29.73 -44.74
CA PHE A 53 14.85 30.29 -43.41
C PHE A 53 16.29 29.99 -42.97
N GLU A 54 17.02 31.05 -42.64
CA GLU A 54 18.39 30.97 -42.14
C GLU A 54 18.48 29.95 -40.99
N GLU A 55 19.44 29.03 -41.09
CA GLU A 55 19.65 27.97 -40.11
C GLU A 55 19.86 28.62 -38.74
N ILE A 56 18.88 28.49 -37.86
CA ILE A 56 18.90 29.13 -36.54
C ILE A 56 19.95 28.40 -35.70
N GLU A 57 21.15 28.97 -35.59
CA GLU A 57 22.15 28.45 -34.67
C GLU A 57 21.62 28.58 -33.22
N PRO A 58 21.42 27.46 -32.50
CA PRO A 58 21.00 27.54 -31.12
C PRO A 58 22.10 28.19 -30.28
N SER A 59 21.73 29.02 -29.30
CA SER A 59 22.71 29.63 -28.39
C SER A 59 23.63 28.56 -27.78
N PRO A 60 24.93 28.82 -27.55
CA PRO A 60 25.88 27.82 -27.04
C PRO A 60 25.45 27.10 -25.76
N TYR A 61 24.61 27.75 -24.94
CA TYR A 61 24.09 27.23 -23.68
C TYR A 61 22.72 26.56 -23.77
N PHE A 62 22.13 26.44 -24.97
CA PHE A 62 20.78 25.90 -25.17
C PHE A 62 20.66 24.48 -24.64
N MET A 63 21.60 23.60 -25.01
CA MET A 63 21.60 22.20 -24.58
C MET A 63 21.79 22.05 -23.08
N ILE A 64 22.57 22.93 -22.46
CA ILE A 64 22.77 22.94 -21.01
C ILE A 64 21.46 23.31 -20.30
N ARG A 65 20.82 24.41 -20.72
CA ARG A 65 19.52 24.83 -20.16
C ARG A 65 18.42 23.79 -20.38
N LEU A 66 18.40 23.14 -21.55
CA LEU A 66 17.43 22.09 -21.87
C LEU A 66 17.60 20.88 -20.95
N LYS A 67 18.83 20.35 -20.84
CA LYS A 67 19.13 19.23 -19.96
C LYS A 67 18.79 19.53 -18.50
N GLN A 68 19.13 20.73 -18.04
CA GLN A 68 18.80 21.17 -16.68
C GLN A 68 17.29 21.19 -16.46
N ARG A 69 16.50 21.74 -17.40
CA ARG A 69 15.03 21.79 -17.27
C ARG A 69 14.40 20.40 -17.28
N ILE A 70 14.94 19.46 -18.05
CA ILE A 70 14.49 18.05 -18.04
C ILE A 70 14.81 17.40 -16.68
N ALA A 71 16.06 17.54 -16.22
CA ALA A 71 16.50 16.99 -14.94
C ALA A 71 15.70 17.56 -13.74
N GLU A 72 15.43 18.87 -13.74
CA GLU A 72 14.58 19.50 -12.72
C GLU A 72 13.15 18.95 -12.75
N ARG A 73 12.61 18.65 -13.93
CA ARG A 73 11.26 18.08 -14.06
C ARG A 73 11.20 16.64 -13.57
N GLU A 74 12.23 15.84 -13.85
CA GLU A 74 12.37 14.49 -13.32
C GLU A 74 12.61 14.49 -11.81
N ALA A 75 13.45 15.39 -11.29
CA ALA A 75 13.70 15.54 -9.86
C ALA A 75 12.48 16.07 -9.09
N ARG A 76 11.64 16.89 -9.74
CA ARG A 76 10.35 17.35 -9.20
C ARG A 76 9.23 16.34 -9.37
N SER A 77 9.43 15.26 -10.12
CA SER A 77 8.51 14.13 -10.01
C SER A 77 8.69 13.59 -8.59
N PRO A 78 7.65 13.65 -7.72
CA PRO A 78 7.77 12.99 -6.44
C PRO A 78 8.04 11.53 -6.78
N ILE A 79 9.19 11.01 -6.33
CA ILE A 79 9.51 9.60 -6.44
C ILE A 79 8.36 8.89 -5.71
N ARG A 80 7.33 8.50 -6.46
CA ARG A 80 6.22 7.72 -5.94
C ARG A 80 6.83 6.36 -5.74
N PHE A 81 7.34 6.10 -4.55
CA PHE A 81 7.67 4.75 -4.12
C PHE A 81 6.33 4.04 -3.89
N PRO A 82 5.83 3.22 -4.85
CA PRO A 82 4.55 2.53 -4.68
C PRO A 82 4.60 1.60 -3.46
N PHE A 83 5.79 1.07 -3.15
CA PHE A 83 6.06 0.24 -1.99
C PHE A 83 5.82 0.96 -0.66
N LEU A 84 6.29 2.21 -0.49
CA LEU A 84 6.16 2.94 0.78
C LEU A 84 4.71 3.37 1.07
N GLN A 85 3.94 3.65 0.02
CA GLN A 85 2.51 3.94 0.16
C GLN A 85 1.70 2.68 0.45
N TRP A 86 2.11 1.53 -0.09
CA TRP A 86 1.49 0.23 0.19
C TRP A 86 1.84 -0.27 1.60
N THR A 87 3.10 -0.15 2.04
CA THR A 87 3.50 -0.50 3.40
C THR A 87 2.87 0.43 4.43
N ARG A 88 2.72 1.74 4.18
CA ARG A 88 2.00 2.63 5.11
C ARG A 88 0.50 2.32 5.20
N ARG A 89 -0.12 1.82 4.13
CA ARG A 89 -1.54 1.39 4.14
C ARG A 89 -1.76 0.08 4.91
N VAL A 90 -0.76 -0.80 4.97
CA VAL A 90 -0.87 -2.13 5.62
C VAL A 90 -0.23 -2.15 7.02
N ALA A 91 0.87 -1.44 7.25
CA ALA A 91 1.62 -1.48 8.51
C ALA A 91 0.90 -0.78 9.66
N VAL A 92 0.12 0.28 9.39
CA VAL A 92 -0.64 1.00 10.43
C VAL A 92 -1.71 0.11 11.08
N PRO A 93 -2.59 -0.59 10.34
CA PRO A 93 -3.57 -1.47 10.97
C PRO A 93 -2.93 -2.71 11.62
N VAL A 94 -1.90 -3.30 11.02
CA VAL A 94 -1.24 -4.51 11.56
C VAL A 94 -0.48 -4.22 12.86
N GLY A 95 0.18 -3.05 12.96
CA GLY A 95 0.88 -2.63 14.17
C GLY A 95 -0.07 -2.44 15.36
N ALA A 96 -1.23 -1.81 15.14
CA ALA A 96 -2.22 -1.60 16.20
C ALA A 96 -2.77 -2.92 16.74
N THR A 97 -3.09 -3.88 15.87
CA THR A 97 -3.57 -5.21 16.31
C THR A 97 -2.51 -5.99 17.07
N ALA A 98 -1.24 -5.92 16.66
CA ALA A 98 -0.16 -6.62 17.32
C ALA A 98 0.09 -6.07 18.74
N LEU A 99 0.00 -4.75 18.93
CA LEU A 99 0.14 -4.12 20.24
C LEU A 99 -0.99 -4.52 21.21
N VAL A 100 -2.23 -4.61 20.72
CA VAL A 100 -3.38 -5.06 21.54
C VAL A 100 -3.23 -6.53 21.94
N ILE A 101 -2.84 -7.40 21.01
CA ILE A 101 -2.61 -8.82 21.33
C ILE A 101 -1.45 -8.98 22.32
N PHE A 102 -0.37 -8.23 22.12
CA PHE A 102 0.79 -8.27 23.00
C PHE A 102 0.47 -7.75 24.40
N SER A 103 -0.31 -6.68 24.53
CA SER A 103 -0.70 -6.14 25.84
C SER A 103 -1.63 -7.08 26.59
N ILE A 104 -2.57 -7.74 25.91
CA ILE A 104 -3.44 -8.76 26.51
C ILE A 104 -2.61 -9.97 26.97
N PHE A 105 -1.69 -10.45 26.14
CA PHE A 105 -0.87 -11.61 26.46
C PHE A 105 0.06 -11.34 27.65
N LEU A 106 0.78 -10.21 27.61
CA LEU A 106 1.72 -9.84 28.66
C LEU A 106 0.99 -9.48 29.96
N GLY A 107 -0.12 -8.74 29.85
CA GLY A 107 -0.99 -8.41 30.99
C GLY A 107 -1.59 -9.64 31.65
N GLY A 108 -2.06 -10.63 30.87
CA GLY A 108 -2.58 -11.88 31.40
C GLY A 108 -1.51 -12.72 32.11
N ARG A 109 -0.29 -12.77 31.56
CA ARG A 109 0.83 -13.50 32.20
C ARG A 109 1.25 -12.87 33.53
N LEU A 110 1.39 -11.54 33.57
CA LEU A 110 1.74 -10.79 34.78
C LEU A 110 0.61 -10.84 35.81
N GLY A 111 -0.64 -10.68 35.38
CA GLY A 111 -1.81 -10.73 36.24
C GLY A 111 -1.95 -12.09 36.92
N ASN A 112 -1.76 -13.20 36.20
CA ASN A 112 -1.84 -14.54 36.79
C ASN A 112 -0.74 -14.77 37.85
N ALA A 113 0.48 -14.30 37.60
CA ALA A 113 1.58 -14.40 38.58
C ALA A 113 1.28 -13.61 39.87
N ILE A 114 0.72 -12.39 39.74
CA ILE A 114 0.34 -11.56 40.88
C ILE A 114 -0.87 -12.15 41.61
N TYR A 115 -1.85 -12.70 40.88
CA TYR A 115 -3.03 -13.33 41.45
C TYR A 115 -2.67 -14.55 42.29
N GLN A 116 -1.77 -15.41 41.81
CA GLN A 116 -1.27 -16.55 42.58
C GLN A 116 -0.53 -16.12 43.84
N ALA A 117 0.35 -15.12 43.74
CA ALA A 117 1.05 -14.58 44.91
C ALA A 117 0.09 -14.00 45.95
N LYS A 118 -0.98 -13.31 45.51
CA LYS A 118 -2.00 -12.78 46.40
C LYS A 118 -2.84 -13.89 47.03
N ALA A 119 -3.30 -14.87 46.25
CA ALA A 119 -4.07 -16.01 46.75
C ALA A 119 -3.27 -16.84 47.77
N GLU A 120 -1.97 -17.01 47.55
CA GLU A 120 -1.07 -17.67 48.51
C GLU A 120 -0.89 -16.83 49.79
N SER A 121 -0.84 -15.50 49.69
CA SER A 121 -0.76 -14.62 50.87
C SER A 121 -2.06 -14.57 51.68
N GLU A 122 -3.21 -14.56 51.02
CA GLU A 122 -4.54 -14.49 51.65
C GLU A 122 -4.84 -15.80 52.37
N SER A 123 -4.58 -16.94 51.73
CA SER A 123 -4.68 -18.26 52.38
C SER A 123 -3.71 -18.45 53.56
N ARG A 124 -2.48 -17.91 53.48
CA ARG A 124 -1.52 -17.95 54.60
C ARG A 124 -2.01 -17.15 55.80
N LEU A 125 -2.52 -15.94 55.57
CA LEU A 125 -3.07 -15.11 56.65
C LEU A 125 -4.26 -15.80 57.30
N ASP A 126 -5.21 -16.33 56.52
CA ASP A 126 -6.36 -17.05 57.06
C ASP A 126 -5.97 -18.26 57.92
N THR A 127 -4.93 -19.00 57.49
CA THR A 127 -4.42 -20.16 58.24
C THR A 127 -3.75 -19.72 59.55
N GLU A 128 -2.96 -18.64 59.52
CA GLU A 128 -2.29 -18.08 60.70
C GLU A 128 -3.30 -17.50 61.71
N PHE A 129 -4.35 -16.83 61.22
CA PHE A 129 -5.46 -16.35 62.05
C PHE A 129 -6.24 -17.51 62.68
N ALA A 130 -6.52 -18.58 61.92
CA ALA A 130 -7.22 -19.75 62.43
C ALA A 130 -6.42 -20.47 63.54
N GLU A 131 -5.09 -20.47 63.45
CA GLU A 131 -4.19 -21.01 64.46
C GLU A 131 -4.10 -20.11 65.70
N LEU A 132 -3.92 -18.79 65.53
CA LEU A 132 -3.88 -17.81 66.63
C LEU A 132 -5.18 -17.75 67.44
N LEU A 133 -6.32 -17.78 66.76
CA LEU A 133 -7.64 -17.72 67.38
C LEU A 133 -8.13 -19.12 67.83
N CYS A 134 -7.33 -20.17 67.60
CA CYS A 134 -7.70 -21.58 67.85
C CYS A 134 -9.05 -21.98 67.23
N VAL A 135 -9.44 -21.37 66.12
CA VAL A 135 -10.71 -21.65 65.42
C VAL A 135 -10.71 -23.09 64.90
N ASN A 136 -9.54 -23.66 64.62
CA ASN A 136 -9.39 -25.06 64.21
C ASN A 136 -9.83 -26.07 65.29
N SER A 137 -9.88 -25.68 66.57
CA SER A 137 -10.43 -26.54 67.63
C SER A 137 -11.95 -26.73 67.50
N LEU A 138 -12.64 -25.82 66.81
CA LEU A 138 -14.07 -25.93 66.51
C LEU A 138 -14.37 -26.94 65.41
N ASN A 139 -13.36 -27.39 64.65
CA ASN A 139 -13.54 -28.45 63.65
C ASN A 139 -13.47 -29.86 64.24
N ASP A 140 -13.08 -30.01 65.52
CA ASP A 140 -12.91 -31.31 66.18
C ASP A 140 -14.14 -31.72 67.02
N PHE A 141 -15.30 -31.09 66.79
CA PHE A 141 -16.52 -31.49 67.48
C PHE A 141 -16.99 -32.86 66.99
N SER A 142 -17.23 -33.77 67.93
CA SER A 142 -17.83 -35.08 67.66
C SER A 142 -19.21 -34.92 67.02
N SER A 143 -19.53 -35.76 66.03
CA SER A 143 -20.86 -35.82 65.43
C SER A 143 -21.95 -36.05 66.49
N GLY A 144 -22.97 -35.19 66.49
CA GLY A 144 -24.02 -35.14 67.51
C GLY A 144 -23.85 -34.03 68.56
N SER A 145 -22.91 -33.11 68.35
CA SER A 145 -22.72 -31.90 69.17
C SER A 145 -23.89 -30.92 69.03
N LEU A 146 -24.06 -30.05 70.02
CA LEU A 146 -25.02 -28.93 69.99
C LEU A 146 -24.81 -28.01 68.77
N SER A 147 -23.58 -27.95 68.24
CA SER A 147 -23.25 -27.26 66.99
C SER A 147 -23.92 -27.87 65.77
N ASP A 148 -24.06 -29.20 65.70
CA ASP A 148 -24.69 -29.88 64.57
C ASP A 148 -26.19 -29.61 64.56
N VAL A 149 -26.83 -29.66 65.72
CA VAL A 149 -28.26 -29.29 65.88
C VAL A 149 -28.49 -27.82 65.52
N TYR A 150 -27.55 -26.94 65.90
CA TYR A 150 -27.64 -25.52 65.55
C TYR A 150 -27.45 -25.28 64.05
N ASN A 151 -26.50 -25.97 63.41
CA ASN A 151 -26.33 -25.91 61.96
C ASN A 151 -27.54 -26.47 61.22
N ASP A 152 -28.10 -27.60 61.68
CA ASP A 152 -29.29 -28.21 61.08
C ASP A 152 -30.52 -27.29 61.15
N LEU A 153 -30.70 -26.58 62.27
CA LEU A 153 -31.73 -25.54 62.41
C LEU A 153 -31.51 -24.34 61.46
N LEU A 154 -30.26 -24.04 61.10
CA LEU A 154 -29.92 -22.95 60.17
C LEU A 154 -30.02 -23.38 58.70
N THR A 155 -29.65 -24.62 58.37
CA THR A 155 -29.67 -25.16 57.01
C THR A 155 -31.02 -25.74 56.61
N GLY A 156 -31.89 -26.04 57.58
CA GLY A 156 -33.26 -26.49 57.35
C GLY A 156 -33.37 -27.88 56.73
N GLU A 157 -32.40 -28.76 57.00
CA GLU A 157 -32.36 -30.14 56.48
C GLU A 157 -32.59 -31.18 57.60
N GLY A 158 -33.63 -30.96 58.42
CA GLY A 158 -34.20 -32.01 59.27
C GLY A 158 -35.48 -32.56 58.62
N GLU A 159 -35.50 -33.87 58.30
CA GLU A 159 -36.71 -34.61 57.87
C GLU A 159 -37.88 -34.49 58.86
#